data_AF-A0A4Y9ZTF8-F1
#
_entry.id   AF-A0A4Y9ZTF8-F1
#
_cell.length_a   1.000
_cell.length_b   1.000
_cell.length_c   1.000
_cell.angle_alpha   90.00
_cell.angle_beta   90.00
_cell.angle_gamma   90.00
#
_symmetry.space_group_name_H-M   'P 1'
#
loop_
_entity.id
_entity.type
_entity.pdbx_description
1 polymer ?
#
loop_
_entity_poly.entity_id
_entity_poly.type
_entity_poly.pdbx_seq_one_letter_code
_entity_poly.pdbx_strand_id
1 'polypeptide(L)'
;MASAEGLALAPWDVLAGGKIRTDAEEERRRQTGENGRQIGLPWERTEEERAVSHALEKVAKEVGAKSIQAVAIAYVMQKTTNVFPVLGGRKVEHLLSNLEALEIVLSKEQIAYLESIVPFDKGFPATHIGTGPGEGFLYQMSFAQQTVSWPDREPIVAIKN
;
A
#
# COMPACT_ATOMS: atom_id res chain seq x y z
N MET A 1 8.40 12.49 8.31
CA MET A 1 7.76 13.75 8.77
C MET A 1 6.63 13.48 9.75
N ALA A 2 5.46 12.97 9.33
CA ALA A 2 4.32 12.77 10.25
C ALA A 2 4.65 11.97 11.52
N SER A 3 5.36 10.85 11.40
CA SER A 3 5.79 10.04 12.56
C SER A 3 6.69 10.82 13.54
N ALA A 4 7.61 11.64 13.02
CA ALA A 4 8.51 12.46 13.85
C ALA A 4 7.76 13.52 14.67
N GLU A 5 6.60 13.97 14.18
CA GLU A 5 5.73 14.94 14.85
C GLU A 5 4.63 14.28 15.68
N GLY A 6 4.64 12.94 15.82
CA GLY A 6 3.60 12.20 16.55
C GLY A 6 2.22 12.22 15.87
N LEU A 7 2.15 12.50 14.57
CA LEU A 7 0.91 12.56 13.79
C LEU A 7 0.57 11.20 13.18
N ALA A 8 -0.73 10.90 13.10
CA ALA A 8 -1.27 9.75 12.40
C ALA A 8 -1.47 10.03 10.90
N LEU A 9 -1.45 8.97 10.08
CA LEU A 9 -1.75 9.03 8.65
C LEU A 9 -3.17 8.54 8.38
N ALA A 10 -3.96 9.31 7.64
CA ALA A 10 -5.27 8.91 7.14
C ALA A 10 -5.27 8.91 5.60
N PRO A 11 -4.59 7.95 4.94
CA PRO A 11 -4.45 7.94 3.49
C PRO A 11 -5.80 7.69 2.82
N TRP A 12 -6.11 8.50 1.82
CA TRP A 12 -7.24 8.29 0.92
C TRP A 12 -6.78 7.60 -0.36
N ASP A 13 -7.72 7.02 -1.10
CA ASP A 13 -7.48 6.31 -2.36
C ASP A 13 -6.56 5.08 -2.26
N VAL A 14 -6.54 4.42 -1.10
CA VAL A 14 -5.78 3.18 -0.88
C VAL A 14 -6.15 2.01 -1.80
N LEU A 15 -7.32 2.05 -2.43
CA LEU A 15 -7.76 1.06 -3.43
C LEU A 15 -7.71 1.60 -4.87
N ALA A 16 -6.97 2.69 -5.10
CA ALA A 16 -6.68 3.29 -6.41
C ALA A 16 -7.95 3.48 -7.28
N GLY A 17 -8.97 4.17 -6.77
CA GLY A 17 -10.22 4.40 -7.50
C GLY A 17 -11.04 3.13 -7.79
N GLY A 18 -10.75 2.02 -7.11
CA GLY A 18 -11.35 0.70 -7.38
C GLY A 18 -10.61 -0.09 -8.47
N LYS A 19 -9.35 0.24 -8.72
CA LYS A 19 -8.46 -0.48 -9.62
C LYS A 19 -7.74 -1.65 -8.96
N ILE A 20 -7.76 -1.76 -7.63
CA ILE A 20 -7.34 -3.02 -6.99
C ILE A 20 -8.46 -4.07 -7.19
N ARG A 21 -8.36 -4.84 -8.28
CA ARG A 21 -9.32 -5.86 -8.72
C ARG A 21 -8.64 -6.90 -9.61
N THR A 22 -9.27 -8.06 -9.78
CA THR A 22 -8.78 -9.12 -10.68
C THR A 22 -9.14 -8.84 -12.14
N ASP A 23 -8.49 -9.53 -13.06
CA ASP A 23 -8.79 -9.44 -14.49
C ASP A 23 -10.21 -9.90 -14.82
N ALA A 24 -10.69 -10.94 -14.13
CA ALA A 24 -12.06 -11.41 -14.28
C ALA A 24 -13.08 -10.34 -13.88
N GLU A 25 -12.82 -9.60 -12.80
CA GLU A 25 -13.68 -8.49 -12.36
C GLU A 25 -13.60 -7.29 -13.32
N GLU A 26 -12.42 -6.97 -13.87
CA GLU A 26 -12.28 -5.92 -14.88
C GLU A 26 -13.04 -6.26 -16.17
N GLU A 27 -12.97 -7.50 -16.65
CA GLU A 27 -13.70 -7.95 -17.82
C GLU A 27 -15.22 -7.93 -17.60
N ARG A 28 -15.69 -8.36 -16.42
CA ARG A 28 -17.11 -8.23 -16.04
C ARG A 28 -17.56 -6.77 -16.07
N ARG A 29 -16.73 -5.83 -15.63
CA ARG A 29 -17.04 -4.40 -15.66
C ARG A 29 -17.13 -3.86 -17.08
N ARG A 30 -16.26 -4.30 -18.00
CA ARG A 30 -16.37 -3.96 -19.43
C ARG A 30 -17.72 -4.38 -20.00
N GLN A 31 -18.16 -5.60 -19.69
CA GLN A 31 -19.43 -6.15 -20.19
C GLN A 31 -20.66 -5.47 -19.57
N THR A 32 -20.57 -5.03 -18.32
CA THR A 32 -21.70 -4.42 -17.58
C THR A 32 -21.74 -2.89 -17.66
N GLY A 33 -20.69 -2.25 -18.19
CA GLY A 33 -20.55 -0.79 -18.20
C GLY A 33 -20.31 -0.20 -16.80
N GLU A 34 -19.92 -1.00 -15.82
CA GLU A 34 -19.61 -0.54 -14.46
C GLU A 34 -18.22 0.14 -14.43
N ASN A 35 -18.22 1.39 -14.86
CA ASN A 35 -17.06 2.25 -14.82
C ASN A 35 -16.90 2.80 -13.39
N GLY A 36 -15.80 2.47 -12.73
CA GLY A 36 -15.49 2.87 -11.35
C GLY A 36 -15.35 4.39 -11.15
N ARG A 37 -14.59 4.83 -10.14
CA ARG A 37 -14.39 6.26 -9.90
C ARG A 37 -13.52 6.86 -11.02
N GLN A 38 -14.08 7.78 -11.79
CA GLN A 38 -13.38 8.48 -12.88
C GLN A 38 -13.14 9.94 -12.49
N ILE A 39 -12.00 10.23 -11.86
CA ILE A 39 -11.55 11.61 -11.61
C ILE A 39 -10.29 11.85 -12.44
N GLY A 40 -10.47 12.34 -13.66
CA GLY A 40 -9.37 12.72 -14.55
C GLY A 40 -8.51 11.57 -15.08
N LEU A 41 -8.82 10.32 -14.75
CA LEU A 41 -8.08 9.13 -15.17
C LEU A 41 -9.03 8.08 -15.80
N PRO A 42 -8.54 7.28 -16.76
CA PRO A 42 -9.27 6.12 -17.26
C PRO A 42 -9.61 5.14 -16.13
N TRP A 43 -10.78 4.50 -16.23
CA TRP A 43 -11.23 3.53 -15.23
C TRP A 43 -10.53 2.17 -15.36
N GLU A 44 -9.98 1.87 -16.54
CA GLU A 44 -9.22 0.65 -16.82
C GLU A 44 -7.82 0.73 -16.21
N ARG A 45 -7.27 -0.44 -15.87
CA ARG A 45 -5.92 -0.57 -15.36
C ARG A 45 -4.87 -0.44 -16.47
N THR A 46 -3.77 0.25 -16.17
CA THR A 46 -2.52 0.17 -16.92
C THR A 46 -1.85 -1.20 -16.72
N GLU A 47 -0.80 -1.50 -17.48
CA GLU A 47 -0.02 -2.73 -17.27
C GLU A 47 0.63 -2.79 -15.88
N GLU A 48 1.11 -1.64 -15.38
CA GLU A 48 1.69 -1.56 -14.03
C GLU A 48 0.63 -1.81 -12.95
N GLU A 49 -0.57 -1.23 -13.10
CA GLU A 49 -1.69 -1.45 -12.17
C GLU A 49 -2.18 -2.91 -12.21
N ARG A 50 -2.13 -3.56 -13.38
CA ARG A 50 -2.36 -5.02 -13.51
C ARG A 50 -1.28 -5.84 -12.80
N ALA A 51 -0.01 -5.52 -13.01
CA ALA A 51 1.10 -6.21 -12.36
C ALA A 51 1.00 -6.17 -10.83
N VAL A 52 0.64 -5.01 -10.26
CA VAL A 52 0.38 -4.85 -8.82
C VAL A 52 -0.80 -5.73 -8.38
N SER A 53 -1.89 -5.75 -9.15
CA SER A 53 -3.05 -6.59 -8.85
C SER A 53 -2.67 -8.08 -8.81
N HIS A 54 -1.87 -8.56 -9.77
CA HIS A 54 -1.40 -9.94 -9.80
C HIS A 54 -0.48 -10.29 -8.63
N ALA A 55 0.37 -9.37 -8.21
CA ALA A 55 1.21 -9.56 -7.03
C ALA A 55 0.36 -9.66 -5.75
N LEU A 56 -0.68 -8.83 -5.64
CA LEU A 56 -1.65 -8.92 -4.55
C LEU A 56 -2.44 -10.23 -4.60
N GLU A 57 -2.82 -10.72 -5.78
CA GLU A 57 -3.45 -12.05 -5.94
C GLU A 57 -2.54 -13.18 -5.47
N LYS A 58 -1.24 -13.10 -5.76
CA LYS A 58 -0.27 -14.09 -5.28
C LYS A 58 -0.19 -14.07 -3.75
N VAL A 59 0.02 -12.89 -3.15
CA VAL A 59 0.12 -12.76 -1.69
C VAL A 59 -1.18 -13.14 -1.01
N ALA A 60 -2.34 -12.81 -1.58
CA ALA A 60 -3.64 -13.22 -1.06
C ALA A 60 -3.75 -14.74 -0.91
N LYS A 61 -3.24 -15.51 -1.89
CA LYS A 61 -3.20 -16.98 -1.81
C LYS A 61 -2.27 -17.48 -0.70
N GLU A 62 -1.13 -16.84 -0.50
CA GLU A 62 -0.16 -17.21 0.54
C GLU A 62 -0.69 -16.97 1.96
N VAL A 63 -1.45 -15.88 2.16
CA VAL A 63 -2.01 -15.52 3.47
C VAL A 63 -3.43 -16.04 3.69
N GLY A 64 -4.03 -16.70 2.69
CA GLY A 64 -5.40 -17.23 2.76
C GLY A 64 -6.50 -16.16 2.71
N ALA A 65 -6.19 -14.97 2.19
CA ALA A 65 -7.17 -13.89 2.05
C ALA A 65 -8.14 -14.16 0.90
N LYS A 66 -9.42 -13.87 1.13
CA LYS A 66 -10.50 -13.98 0.13
C LYS A 66 -10.51 -12.77 -0.81
N SER A 67 -10.02 -11.62 -0.33
CA SER A 67 -9.99 -10.37 -1.08
C SER A 67 -8.57 -9.82 -1.24
N ILE A 68 -8.19 -9.54 -2.49
CA ILE A 68 -6.93 -8.82 -2.77
C ILE A 68 -6.97 -7.37 -2.27
N GLN A 69 -8.17 -6.79 -2.12
CA GLN A 69 -8.35 -5.45 -1.56
C GLN A 69 -8.02 -5.46 -0.07
N ALA A 70 -8.40 -6.52 0.65
CA ALA A 70 -8.03 -6.70 2.05
C ALA A 70 -6.50 -6.79 2.22
N VAL A 71 -5.80 -7.50 1.33
CA VAL A 71 -4.33 -7.54 1.31
C VAL A 71 -3.72 -6.16 1.07
N ALA A 72 -4.26 -5.37 0.13
CA ALA A 72 -3.79 -4.02 -0.13
C ALA A 72 -4.00 -3.08 1.07
N ILE A 73 -5.14 -3.20 1.76
CA ILE A 73 -5.43 -2.43 2.98
C ILE A 73 -4.48 -2.83 4.10
N ALA A 74 -4.28 -4.14 4.31
CA ALA A 74 -3.35 -4.68 5.30
C ALA A 74 -1.92 -4.19 5.04
N TYR A 75 -1.47 -4.22 3.78
CA TYR A 75 -0.19 -3.65 3.37
C TYR A 75 -0.06 -2.19 3.80
N VAL A 76 -1.01 -1.33 3.45
CA VAL A 76 -0.94 0.10 3.82
C VAL A 76 -0.93 0.31 5.33
N MET A 77 -1.74 -0.44 6.08
CA MET A 77 -1.77 -0.39 7.54
C MET A 77 -0.45 -0.83 8.18
N GLN A 78 0.25 -1.78 7.57
CA GLN A 78 1.47 -2.40 8.11
C GLN A 78 2.76 -1.71 7.65
N LYS A 79 2.68 -0.72 6.75
CA LYS A 79 3.85 0.03 6.27
C LYS A 79 4.54 0.86 7.34
N THR A 80 3.78 1.38 8.31
CA THR A 80 4.30 2.18 9.43
C THR A 80 3.25 2.27 10.54
N THR A 81 3.58 2.92 11.64
CA THR A 81 2.66 3.10 12.78
C THR A 81 1.57 4.13 12.49
N ASN A 82 0.43 4.00 13.16
CA ASN A 82 -0.65 4.99 13.16
C ASN A 82 -1.22 5.30 11.77
N VAL A 83 -1.45 4.26 10.95
CA VAL A 83 -2.07 4.39 9.63
C VAL A 83 -3.53 3.94 9.68
N PHE A 84 -4.44 4.85 9.33
CA PHE A 84 -5.89 4.67 9.36
C PHE A 84 -6.47 4.95 7.95
N PRO A 85 -6.43 3.97 7.04
CA PRO A 85 -6.85 4.18 5.66
C PRO A 85 -8.34 4.52 5.56
N VAL A 86 -8.67 5.49 4.72
CA VAL A 86 -10.06 5.88 4.43
C VAL A 86 -10.62 4.98 3.34
N LEU A 87 -11.59 4.13 3.72
CA LEU A 87 -12.16 3.12 2.83
C LEU A 87 -13.51 3.58 2.27
N GLY A 88 -13.65 3.51 0.94
CA GLY A 88 -14.89 3.83 0.24
C GLY A 88 -15.57 2.57 -0.30
N GLY A 89 -16.90 2.50 -0.19
CA GLY A 89 -17.71 1.42 -0.74
C GLY A 89 -19.16 1.86 -0.94
N ARG A 90 -19.82 1.35 -1.97
CA ARG A 90 -21.23 1.63 -2.26
C ARG A 90 -22.18 0.53 -1.78
N LYS A 91 -21.63 -0.58 -1.30
CA LYS A 91 -22.37 -1.77 -0.90
C LYS A 91 -21.81 -2.35 0.39
N VAL A 92 -22.64 -3.02 1.17
CA VAL A 92 -22.27 -3.62 2.46
C VAL A 92 -21.21 -4.70 2.27
N GLU A 93 -21.24 -5.42 1.16
CA GLU A 93 -20.27 -6.49 0.86
C GLU A 93 -18.86 -5.93 0.72
N HIS A 94 -18.70 -4.69 0.24
CA HIS A 94 -17.39 -4.04 0.17
C HIS A 94 -16.85 -3.76 1.58
N LEU A 95 -17.71 -3.28 2.49
CA LEU A 95 -17.32 -3.04 3.87
C LEU A 95 -16.89 -4.34 4.54
N LEU A 96 -17.70 -5.40 4.42
CA LEU A 96 -17.40 -6.70 5.01
C LEU A 96 -16.12 -7.30 4.43
N SER A 97 -15.91 -7.22 3.11
CA SER A 97 -14.68 -7.70 2.47
C SER A 97 -13.45 -6.91 2.91
N ASN A 98 -13.58 -5.61 3.18
CA ASN A 98 -12.46 -4.78 3.62
C ASN A 98 -12.04 -5.07 5.07
N LEU A 99 -12.99 -5.45 5.94
CA LEU A 99 -12.70 -5.79 7.34
C LEU A 99 -11.77 -6.99 7.49
N GLU A 100 -11.74 -7.89 6.50
CA GLU A 100 -10.77 -9.01 6.44
C GLU A 100 -9.31 -8.53 6.55
N ALA A 101 -9.01 -7.28 6.17
CA ALA A 101 -7.67 -6.71 6.30
C ALA A 101 -7.15 -6.71 7.75
N LEU A 102 -8.06 -6.66 8.73
CA LEU A 102 -7.73 -6.68 10.16
C LEU A 102 -7.25 -8.05 10.65
N GLU A 103 -7.44 -9.10 9.85
CA GLU A 103 -7.03 -10.49 10.17
C GLU A 103 -5.75 -10.90 9.42
N ILE A 104 -5.28 -10.08 8.47
CA ILE A 104 -4.12 -10.37 7.63
C ILE A 104 -2.84 -9.84 8.29
N VAL A 105 -1.81 -10.68 8.39
CA VAL A 105 -0.46 -10.29 8.78
C VAL A 105 0.48 -10.61 7.63
N LEU A 106 1.12 -9.58 7.07
CA LEU A 106 2.10 -9.74 6.00
C LEU A 106 3.50 -9.91 6.59
N SER A 107 4.23 -10.88 6.06
CA SER A 107 5.66 -11.03 6.35
C SER A 107 6.48 -9.90 5.72
N LYS A 108 7.70 -9.69 6.23
CA LYS A 108 8.63 -8.70 5.65
C LYS A 108 8.97 -9.04 4.20
N GLU A 109 9.06 -10.32 3.89
CA GLU A 109 9.33 -10.85 2.56
C GLU A 109 8.17 -10.56 1.59
N GLN A 110 6.92 -10.70 2.04
CA GLN A 110 5.73 -10.37 1.25
C GLN A 110 5.63 -8.87 0.98
N ILE A 111 5.91 -8.04 1.99
CA ILE A 111 5.95 -6.58 1.84
C ILE A 111 7.03 -6.19 0.83
N ALA A 112 8.26 -6.71 0.98
CA ALA A 112 9.36 -6.45 0.05
C ALA A 112 9.04 -6.93 -1.38
N TYR A 113 8.35 -8.06 -1.52
CA TYR A 113 7.89 -8.56 -2.81
C TYR A 113 6.89 -7.60 -3.46
N LEU A 114 5.86 -7.14 -2.73
CA LEU A 114 4.87 -6.19 -3.25
C LEU A 114 5.52 -4.87 -3.68
N GLU A 115 6.53 -4.40 -2.94
CA GLU A 115 7.29 -3.18 -3.26
C GLU A 115 8.21 -3.32 -4.47
N SER A 116 8.60 -4.55 -4.82
CA SER A 116 9.48 -4.80 -5.97
C SER A 116 8.78 -4.73 -7.33
N ILE A 117 7.45 -4.68 -7.36
CA ILE A 117 6.66 -4.82 -8.60
C ILE A 117 6.75 -3.59 -9.50
N VAL A 118 6.65 -2.40 -8.90
CA VAL A 118 6.74 -1.12 -9.62
C VAL A 118 7.79 -0.26 -8.92
N PRO A 119 8.81 0.23 -9.63
CA PRO A 119 9.83 1.07 -9.02
C PRO A 119 9.22 2.38 -8.53
N PHE A 120 9.36 2.66 -7.24
CA PHE A 120 8.93 3.92 -6.66
C PHE A 120 10.01 5.00 -6.86
N ASP A 121 9.74 5.98 -7.72
CA ASP A 121 10.59 7.17 -7.84
C ASP A 121 10.20 8.22 -6.80
N LYS A 122 11.09 8.43 -5.82
CA LYS A 122 10.90 9.47 -4.78
C LYS A 122 11.02 10.90 -5.35
N GLY A 123 11.61 11.05 -6.54
CA GLY A 123 11.80 12.33 -7.21
C GLY A 123 12.82 13.27 -6.53
N PHE A 124 13.03 14.44 -7.13
CA PHE A 124 13.82 15.51 -6.52
C PHE A 124 13.03 16.20 -5.38
N PRO A 125 13.65 16.57 -4.25
CA PRO A 125 15.08 16.47 -3.91
C PRO A 125 15.47 15.13 -3.26
N ALA A 126 14.51 14.25 -2.97
CA ALA A 126 14.73 12.99 -2.24
C ALA A 126 15.79 12.08 -2.90
N THR A 127 15.92 12.09 -4.23
CA THR A 127 16.97 11.37 -4.97
C THR A 127 18.39 11.85 -4.64
N HIS A 128 18.57 13.09 -4.17
CA HIS A 128 19.89 13.69 -3.92
C HIS A 128 20.23 13.75 -2.42
N ILE A 129 19.27 14.16 -1.59
CA ILE A 129 19.48 14.37 -0.14
C ILE A 129 18.88 13.28 0.75
N GLY A 130 18.18 12.29 0.17
CA GLY A 130 17.55 11.20 0.91
C GLY A 130 16.20 11.55 1.53
N THR A 131 15.56 10.56 2.15
CA THR A 131 14.30 10.72 2.89
C THR A 131 14.43 10.53 4.40
N GLY A 132 15.64 10.23 4.87
CA GLY A 132 15.96 10.04 6.28
C GLY A 132 17.47 10.11 6.54
N PRO A 133 17.87 10.03 7.82
CA PRO A 133 19.27 10.03 8.21
C PRO A 133 20.02 8.86 7.55
N GLY A 134 21.15 9.14 6.89
CA GLY A 134 22.01 8.13 6.23
C GLY A 134 21.61 7.80 4.79
N GLU A 135 20.49 8.34 4.30
CA GLU A 135 20.04 8.15 2.92
C GLU A 135 20.49 9.31 2.02
N GLY A 136 20.79 9.03 0.75
CA GLY A 136 21.06 10.05 -0.27
C GLY A 136 22.54 10.37 -0.46
N PHE A 137 22.90 10.62 -1.72
CA PHE A 137 24.28 10.86 -2.14
C PHE A 137 24.95 12.04 -1.40
N LEU A 138 24.26 13.16 -1.27
CA LEU A 138 24.81 14.35 -0.60
C LEU A 138 24.97 14.14 0.92
N TYR A 139 24.04 13.40 1.55
CA TYR A 139 24.13 13.06 2.96
C TYR A 139 25.30 12.12 3.22
N GLN A 140 25.52 11.11 2.37
CA GLN A 140 26.63 10.17 2.48
C GLN A 140 28.00 10.80 2.27
N MET A 141 28.10 11.86 1.45
CA MET A 141 29.33 12.64 1.29
C MET A 141 29.60 13.61 2.45
N SER A 142 28.64 13.83 3.36
CA SER A 142 28.81 14.66 4.55
C SER A 142 29.56 13.87 5.61
N PHE A 143 30.89 13.99 5.66
CA PHE A 143 31.71 13.32 6.67
C PHE A 143 31.33 13.80 8.10
N ALA A 144 31.17 12.84 9.02
CA ALA A 144 31.12 12.99 10.48
C ALA A 144 29.79 13.37 11.16
N GLN A 145 28.71 12.61 10.94
CA GLN A 145 27.62 12.55 11.92
C GLN A 145 27.36 11.11 12.37
N GLN A 146 27.70 10.84 13.64
CA GLN A 146 27.18 9.67 14.34
C GLN A 146 25.69 9.91 14.61
N THR A 147 24.83 9.24 13.86
CA THR A 147 23.40 9.23 14.15
C THR A 147 23.11 8.07 15.11
N VAL A 148 22.56 8.39 16.27
CA VAL A 148 21.95 7.39 17.16
C VAL A 148 20.46 7.40 16.83
N SER A 149 19.96 6.34 16.18
CA SER A 149 18.53 6.19 15.94
C SER A 149 17.85 5.64 17.19
N TRP A 150 16.70 6.21 17.53
CA TRP A 150 15.76 5.56 18.44
C TRP A 150 15.05 4.43 17.68
N PRO A 151 14.73 3.29 18.33
CA PRO A 151 13.98 2.24 17.68
C PRO A 151 12.61 2.76 17.22
N ASP A 152 12.28 2.52 15.96
CA ASP A 152 10.98 2.89 15.40
C ASP A 152 9.87 2.11 16.12
N ARG A 153 8.73 2.77 16.33
CA ARG A 153 7.53 2.07 16.81
C ARG A 153 7.10 1.05 15.75
N GLU A 154 6.58 -0.09 16.18
CA GLU A 154 6.12 -1.13 15.27
C GLU A 154 4.67 -0.88 14.79
N PRO A 155 4.34 -1.25 13.55
CA PRO A 155 2.99 -1.10 13.01
C PRO A 155 1.96 -1.93 13.78
N ILE A 156 0.68 -1.55 13.65
CA ILE A 156 -0.42 -2.35 14.20
C ILE A 156 -0.54 -3.61 13.34
N VAL A 157 -0.22 -4.77 13.92
CA VAL A 157 -0.37 -6.09 13.32
C VAL A 157 -1.48 -6.86 14.03
N ALA A 158 -2.23 -7.67 13.29
CA ALA A 158 -3.23 -8.55 13.87
C ALA A 158 -2.56 -9.56 14.83
N ILE A 159 -3.14 -9.74 16.02
CA ILE A 159 -2.66 -10.72 16.98
C ILE A 159 -3.24 -12.08 16.56
N LYS A 160 -2.39 -13.00 16.09
CA LYS A 160 -2.79 -14.40 15.96
C LYS A 160 -2.99 -14.97 17.36
N ASN A 161 -4.23 -15.32 17.70
CA ASN A 161 -4.51 -16.23 18.81
C ASN A 161 -4.02 -17.64 18.48
#